data_AF-A0A2V9N783-F1
#
_entry.id   AF-A0A2V9N783-F1
#
_cell.length_a   1.000
_cell.length_b   1.000
_cell.length_c   1.000
_cell.angle_alpha   90.00
_cell.angle_beta   90.00
_cell.angle_gamma   90.00
#
_symmetry.space_group_name_H-M   'P 1'
#
loop_
_entity.id
_entity.type
_entity.pdbx_description
1 polymer ?
#
loop_
_entity_poly.entity_id
_entity_poly.type
_entity_poly.pdbx_seq_one_letter_code
_entity_poly.pdbx_strand_id
1 'polypeptide(L)'
;MRLVIKVGTSLIAPGGRIDTKQLRTLVDQLDLSHHEFLIVSSGAIASGMANLGLSEDQRPSSVPLMQACAAVGQSALMHTYEQLFFGKKIVAQLLLSNDDFTSPVRYENLQNTFNQLLKLGVVPIVNENDSVSVRELVGAFGDNDELSALLA
;
A
#
# COMPACT_ATOMS: atom_id res chain seq x y z
N MET A 1 5.63 -13.46 16.18
CA MET A 1 4.25 -12.90 16.13
C MET A 1 4.07 -12.26 14.76
N ARG A 2 2.86 -12.29 14.21
CA ARG A 2 2.49 -11.58 12.98
C ARG A 2 1.93 -10.21 13.34
N LEU A 3 2.41 -9.17 12.67
CA LEU A 3 2.04 -7.78 12.92
C LEU A 3 1.60 -7.12 11.61
N VAL A 4 0.42 -6.51 11.63
CA VAL A 4 -0.10 -5.68 10.53
C VAL A 4 0.12 -4.22 10.87
N ILE A 5 0.79 -3.49 9.97
CA ILE A 5 1.09 -2.07 10.14
C ILE A 5 0.39 -1.28 9.05
N LYS A 6 -0.57 -0.44 9.44
CA LYS A 6 -1.20 0.51 8.53
C LYS A 6 -0.40 1.80 8.48
N VAL A 7 -0.07 2.23 7.27
CA VAL A 7 0.68 3.45 6.98
C VAL A 7 -0.19 4.35 6.11
N GLY A 8 -0.78 5.37 6.73
CA GLY A 8 -1.74 6.27 6.05
C GLY A 8 -1.08 7.33 5.18
N THR A 9 -1.87 7.92 4.28
CA THR A 9 -1.41 8.96 3.32
C THR A 9 -0.74 10.15 3.98
N SER A 10 -1.19 10.57 5.18
CA SER A 10 -0.57 11.69 5.91
C SER A 10 0.86 11.41 6.38
N LEU A 11 1.21 10.14 6.59
CA LEU A 11 2.55 9.70 6.97
C LEU A 11 3.43 9.41 5.74
N ILE A 12 2.80 8.98 4.65
CA ILE A 12 3.49 8.62 3.42
C ILE A 12 3.77 9.84 2.59
N ALA A 13 2.78 10.67 2.31
CA ALA A 13 2.88 11.76 1.36
C ALA A 13 2.28 13.07 1.89
N PRO A 14 2.84 13.68 2.96
CA PRO A 14 2.39 14.98 3.44
C PRO A 14 2.65 16.04 2.35
N GLY A 15 1.60 16.47 1.65
CA GLY A 15 1.69 17.41 0.52
C GLY A 15 2.05 16.77 -0.82
N GLY A 16 1.71 15.49 -1.01
CA GLY A 16 1.79 14.82 -2.31
C GLY A 16 3.11 14.12 -2.60
N ARG A 17 4.19 14.38 -1.85
CA ARG A 17 5.49 13.69 -2.06
C ARG A 17 5.78 12.70 -0.97
N ILE A 18 6.30 11.53 -1.34
CA ILE A 18 6.64 10.49 -0.37
C ILE A 18 7.71 11.00 0.63
N ASP A 19 7.37 11.08 1.91
CA ASP A 19 8.30 11.38 3.00
C ASP A 19 9.11 10.12 3.35
N THR A 20 10.18 9.95 2.59
CA THR A 20 11.13 8.84 2.76
C THR A 20 11.80 8.85 4.13
N LYS A 21 11.96 10.01 4.79
CA LYS A 21 12.61 10.08 6.11
C LYS A 21 11.68 9.55 7.21
N GLN A 22 10.42 9.94 7.15
CA GLN A 22 9.42 9.46 8.10
C GLN A 22 9.18 7.95 7.93
N LEU A 23 9.04 7.48 6.68
CA LEU A 23 8.94 6.06 6.39
C LEU A 23 10.19 5.27 6.83
N ARG A 24 11.38 5.82 6.62
CA ARG A 24 12.63 5.19 7.09
C ARG A 24 12.63 5.01 8.60
N THR A 25 12.22 6.04 9.33
CA THR A 25 12.12 6.01 10.79
C THR A 25 11.17 4.91 11.26
N LEU A 26 10.02 4.74 10.59
CA LEU A 26 9.08 3.66 10.89
C LEU A 26 9.69 2.28 10.61
N VAL A 27 10.28 2.08 9.42
CA VAL A 27 10.87 0.79 9.02
C VAL A 27 12.02 0.37 9.94
N ASP A 28 12.76 1.32 10.50
CA ASP A 28 13.87 1.04 11.43
C ASP A 28 13.46 0.58 12.81
N GLN A 29 12.21 0.85 13.20
CA GLN A 29 11.68 0.39 14.48
C GLN A 29 11.16 -1.05 14.41
N LEU A 30 11.09 -1.65 13.21
CA LEU A 30 10.57 -3.00 13.02
C LEU A 30 11.62 -4.04 13.42
N ASP A 31 11.26 -4.91 14.37
CA ASP A 31 12.07 -6.07 14.74
C ASP A 31 11.90 -7.23 13.74
N LEU A 32 12.51 -7.04 12.56
CA LEU A 32 12.42 -7.97 11.42
C LEU A 32 13.08 -9.34 11.68
N SER A 33 13.80 -9.51 12.80
CA SER A 33 14.41 -10.76 13.23
C SER A 33 13.43 -11.66 13.99
N HIS A 34 12.51 -11.08 14.75
CA HIS A 34 11.67 -11.82 15.69
C HIS A 34 10.19 -11.85 15.31
N HIS A 35 9.76 -10.99 14.38
CA HIS A 35 8.37 -10.85 13.97
C HIS A 35 8.18 -10.88 12.45
N GLU A 36 7.01 -11.36 12.04
CA GLU A 36 6.53 -11.29 10.66
C GLU A 36 5.72 -10.00 10.50
N PHE A 37 6.00 -9.23 9.46
CA PHE A 37 5.31 -7.97 9.20
C PHE A 37 4.57 -7.99 7.87
N LEU A 38 3.36 -7.45 7.89
CA LEU A 38 2.62 -6.99 6.73
C LEU A 38 2.45 -5.48 6.86
N ILE A 39 2.61 -4.76 5.76
CA ILE A 39 2.38 -3.31 5.71
C ILE A 39 1.18 -3.06 4.81
N VAL A 40 0.12 -2.43 5.33
CA VAL A 40 -0.96 -1.85 4.53
C VAL A 40 -0.62 -0.38 4.30
N SER A 41 -0.37 -0.01 3.06
CA SER A 41 0.08 1.32 2.67
C SER A 41 -1.05 2.09 1.99
N SER A 42 -1.04 3.41 2.10
CA SER A 42 -1.89 4.31 1.29
C SER A 42 -1.00 5.29 0.49
N GLY A 43 -1.60 6.36 -0.06
CA GLY A 43 -0.84 7.49 -0.63
C GLY A 43 -0.40 7.35 -2.08
N ALA A 44 -0.84 6.32 -2.81
CA ALA A 44 -0.50 6.11 -4.22
C ALA A 44 -0.99 7.28 -5.09
N ILE A 45 -2.25 7.70 -4.94
CA ILE A 45 -2.80 8.83 -5.72
C ILE A 45 -2.04 10.12 -5.46
N ALA A 46 -1.79 10.46 -4.19
CA ALA A 46 -1.08 11.68 -3.80
C ALA A 46 0.35 11.70 -4.37
N SER A 47 1.09 10.59 -4.23
CA SER A 47 2.41 10.38 -4.84
C SER A 47 2.38 10.53 -6.36
N GLY A 48 1.37 9.96 -7.01
CA GLY A 48 1.18 10.04 -8.45
C GLY A 48 0.92 11.45 -8.95
N MET A 49 0.07 12.20 -8.25
CA MET A 49 -0.20 13.61 -8.56
C MET A 49 1.11 14.42 -8.56
N ALA A 50 1.91 14.31 -7.49
CA ALA A 50 3.17 15.04 -7.40
C ALA A 50 4.17 14.64 -8.50
N ASN A 51 4.24 13.35 -8.85
CA ASN A 51 5.11 12.87 -9.93
C ASN A 51 4.65 13.33 -11.32
N LEU A 52 3.35 13.52 -11.51
CA LEU A 52 2.77 14.06 -12.74
C LEU A 52 2.77 15.59 -12.78
N GLY A 53 3.26 16.26 -11.74
CA GLY A 53 3.28 17.72 -11.65
C GLY A 53 1.90 18.34 -11.42
N LEU A 54 0.93 17.56 -10.94
CA LEU A 54 -0.39 18.04 -10.55
C LEU A 54 -0.31 18.61 -9.13
N SER A 55 -0.83 19.81 -8.95
CA SER A 55 -0.89 20.45 -7.64
C SER A 55 -2.08 19.97 -6.81
N GLU A 56 -2.05 20.16 -5.49
CA GLU A 56 -3.13 19.73 -4.58
C GLU A 56 -4.48 20.38 -4.91
N ASP A 57 -4.48 21.62 -5.40
CA ASP A 57 -5.66 22.33 -5.91
C ASP A 57 -6.19 21.75 -7.23
N GLN A 58 -5.39 20.91 -7.90
CA GLN A 58 -5.78 20.12 -9.07
C GLN A 58 -6.13 18.68 -8.70
N ARG A 59 -6.52 18.42 -7.44
CA ARG A 59 -6.95 17.09 -7.01
C ARG A 59 -7.93 16.50 -8.03
N PRO A 60 -7.59 15.36 -8.65
CA PRO A 60 -8.39 14.81 -9.73
C PRO A 60 -9.83 14.58 -9.30
N SER A 61 -10.77 15.14 -10.06
CA SER A 61 -12.20 14.95 -9.85
C SER A 61 -12.78 13.85 -10.74
N SER A 62 -12.03 13.43 -11.77
CA SER A 62 -12.42 12.34 -12.65
C SER A 62 -11.78 11.03 -12.20
N VAL A 63 -12.59 9.96 -12.17
CA VAL A 63 -12.12 8.59 -11.88
C VAL A 63 -10.92 8.20 -12.76
N PRO A 64 -10.94 8.37 -14.09
CA PRO A 64 -9.80 7.98 -14.93
C PRO A 64 -8.49 8.66 -14.54
N LEU A 65 -8.52 9.94 -14.15
CA LEU A 65 -7.31 10.66 -13.74
C LEU A 65 -6.82 10.19 -12.37
N MET A 66 -7.73 9.89 -11.43
CA MET A 66 -7.36 9.29 -10.15
C MET A 66 -6.69 7.92 -10.33
N GLN A 67 -7.25 7.06 -11.18
CA GLN A 67 -6.68 5.75 -11.49
C GLN A 67 -5.28 5.87 -12.13
N ALA A 68 -5.10 6.83 -13.05
CA ALA A 68 -3.80 7.12 -13.65
C ALA A 68 -2.77 7.61 -12.61
N CYS A 69 -3.18 8.52 -11.71
CA CYS A 69 -2.33 8.96 -10.61
C CYS A 69 -1.96 7.79 -9.70
N ALA A 70 -2.91 6.95 -9.32
CA ALA A 70 -2.65 5.78 -8.50
C ALA A 70 -1.63 4.83 -9.16
N ALA A 71 -1.78 4.53 -10.45
CA ALA A 71 -0.84 3.68 -11.19
C ALA A 71 0.60 4.24 -11.14
N VAL A 72 0.76 5.55 -11.37
CA VAL A 72 2.06 6.23 -11.31
C VAL A 72 2.64 6.21 -9.90
N GLY A 73 1.86 6.61 -8.91
CA GLY A 73 2.34 6.73 -7.54
C GLY A 73 2.55 5.39 -6.85
N GLN A 74 1.81 4.35 -7.22
CA GLN A 74 2.01 2.99 -6.72
C GLN A 74 3.39 2.44 -7.11
N SER A 75 3.85 2.72 -8.33
CA SER A 75 5.23 2.38 -8.75
C SER A 75 6.27 3.09 -7.86
N ALA A 76 6.07 4.38 -7.57
CA ALA A 76 6.96 5.14 -6.71
C ALA A 76 6.94 4.66 -5.24
N LEU A 77 5.78 4.24 -4.74
CA LEU A 77 5.64 3.65 -3.40
C LEU A 77 6.43 2.35 -3.30
N MET A 78 6.25 1.43 -4.23
CA MET A 78 6.97 0.16 -4.22
C MET A 78 8.48 0.37 -4.32
N HIS A 79 8.94 1.24 -5.22
CA HIS A 79 10.34 1.58 -5.31
C HIS A 79 10.89 2.11 -3.97
N THR A 80 10.13 2.98 -3.30
CA THR A 80 10.52 3.51 -1.98
C THR A 80 10.65 2.39 -0.94
N TYR A 81 9.66 1.51 -0.83
CA TYR A 81 9.73 0.40 0.12
C TYR A 81 10.90 -0.55 -0.18
N GLU A 82 11.16 -0.87 -1.45
CA GLU A 82 12.32 -1.65 -1.85
C GLU A 82 13.63 -1.03 -1.37
N GLN A 83 13.79 0.30 -1.53
CA GLN A 83 14.97 1.01 -1.03
C GLN A 83 15.08 1.01 0.50
N LEU A 84 13.97 1.18 1.22
CA LEU A 84 13.95 1.22 2.67
C LEU A 84 14.27 -0.13 3.33
N PHE A 85 13.88 -1.21 2.67
CA PHE A 85 14.12 -2.59 3.10
C PHE A 85 15.39 -3.21 2.49
N PHE A 86 16.07 -2.52 1.58
CA PHE A 86 17.30 -3.01 0.96
C PHE A 86 18.34 -3.43 2.02
N GLY A 87 18.87 -4.65 1.87
CA GLY A 87 19.81 -5.25 2.82
C GLY A 87 19.19 -5.74 4.14
N LYS A 88 17.89 -5.55 4.37
CA LYS A 88 17.17 -6.02 5.57
C LYS A 88 16.24 -7.20 5.27
N LYS A 89 15.31 -7.02 4.32
CA LYS A 89 14.32 -8.01 3.88
C LYS A 89 13.93 -7.76 2.43
N ILE A 90 13.40 -8.79 1.78
CA ILE A 90 12.71 -8.64 0.50
C ILE A 90 11.29 -8.16 0.77
N VAL A 91 10.77 -7.27 -0.08
CA VAL A 91 9.37 -6.85 -0.06
C VAL A 91 8.62 -7.42 -1.26
N ALA A 92 7.30 -7.60 -1.14
CA ALA A 92 6.45 -8.02 -2.25
C ALA A 92 5.19 -7.17 -2.31
N GLN A 93 4.77 -6.82 -3.53
CA GLN A 93 3.55 -6.06 -3.77
C GLN A 93 2.33 -6.97 -3.78
N LEU A 94 1.28 -6.57 -3.09
CA LEU A 94 -0.08 -7.11 -3.24
C LEU A 94 -1.05 -5.95 -3.47
N LEU A 95 -1.77 -5.98 -4.59
CA LEU A 95 -2.81 -5.01 -4.91
C LEU A 95 -4.17 -5.69 -4.86
N LEU A 96 -5.05 -5.25 -3.97
CA LEU A 96 -6.31 -5.92 -3.68
C LEU A 96 -7.51 -5.02 -4.02
N SER A 97 -8.63 -5.61 -4.39
CA SER A 97 -9.92 -4.94 -4.45
C SER A 97 -10.93 -5.66 -3.56
N ASN A 98 -12.07 -5.03 -3.29
CA ASN A 98 -13.16 -5.64 -2.51
C ASN A 98 -13.58 -7.04 -3.04
N ASP A 99 -13.50 -7.23 -4.36
CA ASP A 99 -13.86 -8.50 -4.98
C ASP A 99 -12.90 -9.65 -4.62
N ASP A 100 -11.69 -9.36 -4.13
CA ASP A 100 -10.76 -10.37 -3.61
C ASP A 100 -11.25 -10.99 -2.29
N PHE A 101 -12.11 -10.29 -1.55
CA PHE A 101 -12.64 -10.76 -0.27
C PHE A 101 -14.04 -11.36 -0.39
N THR A 102 -14.83 -10.94 -1.38
CA THR A 102 -16.19 -11.45 -1.59
C THR A 102 -16.23 -12.75 -2.40
N SER A 103 -15.20 -13.04 -3.20
CA SER A 103 -15.07 -14.30 -3.93
C SER A 103 -14.29 -15.33 -3.11
N PRO A 104 -14.88 -16.49 -2.76
CA PRO A 104 -14.19 -17.52 -1.98
C PRO A 104 -12.88 -18.00 -2.63
N VAL A 105 -12.88 -18.12 -3.96
CA VAL A 105 -11.70 -18.58 -4.72
C VAL A 105 -10.58 -17.53 -4.71
N ARG A 106 -10.92 -16.25 -4.89
CA ARG A 106 -9.91 -15.17 -4.84
C ARG A 106 -9.36 -15.02 -3.44
N TYR A 107 -10.22 -15.11 -2.43
CA TYR A 107 -9.82 -15.05 -1.03
C TYR A 107 -8.88 -16.19 -0.64
N GLU A 108 -9.17 -17.42 -1.08
CA GLU A 108 -8.27 -18.56 -0.88
C GLU A 108 -6.91 -18.35 -1.55
N ASN A 109 -6.88 -17.87 -2.80
CA ASN A 109 -5.64 -17.57 -3.51
C ASN A 109 -4.82 -16.44 -2.84
N LEU A 110 -5.50 -15.42 -2.32
CA LEU A 110 -4.88 -14.34 -1.54
C LEU A 110 -4.24 -14.90 -0.26
N GLN A 111 -4.97 -15.70 0.51
CA GLN A 111 -4.49 -16.35 1.73
C GLN A 111 -3.28 -17.27 1.45
N ASN A 112 -3.34 -18.04 0.36
CA ASN A 112 -2.24 -18.91 -0.06
C ASN A 112 -0.97 -18.11 -0.37
N THR A 113 -1.10 -17.04 -1.16
CA THR A 113 0.02 -16.17 -1.54
C THR A 113 0.60 -15.47 -0.31
N PHE A 114 -0.26 -14.89 0.52
CA PHE A 114 0.15 -14.18 1.72
C PHE A 114 0.92 -15.06 2.70
N ASN A 115 0.38 -16.24 3.03
CA ASN A 115 1.04 -17.18 3.93
C ASN A 115 2.38 -17.68 3.35
N GLN A 116 2.48 -17.85 2.04
CA GLN A 116 3.73 -18.28 1.41
C GLN A 116 4.80 -17.18 1.43
N LEU A 117 4.43 -15.91 1.22
CA LEU A 117 5.37 -14.77 1.34
C LEU A 117 5.96 -14.70 2.74
N LEU A 118 5.14 -14.83 3.78
CA LEU A 118 5.61 -14.81 5.17
C LEU A 118 6.54 -15.99 5.49
N LYS A 119 6.21 -17.20 5.03
CA LYS A 119 7.09 -18.38 5.17
C LYS A 119 8.44 -18.19 4.49
N LEU A 120 8.49 -17.43 3.39
CA LEU A 120 9.72 -17.08 2.68
C LEU A 120 10.49 -15.92 3.37
N GLY A 121 9.97 -15.36 4.46
CA GLY A 121 10.55 -14.23 5.16
C GLY A 121 10.44 -12.90 4.39
N VAL A 122 9.52 -12.81 3.42
CA VAL A 122 9.24 -11.61 2.64
C VAL A 122 8.23 -10.74 3.40
N VAL A 123 8.39 -9.41 3.33
CA VAL A 123 7.46 -8.43 3.91
C VAL A 123 6.45 -8.00 2.85
N PRO A 124 5.16 -8.38 2.95
CA PRO A 124 4.14 -7.94 2.00
C PRO A 124 3.80 -6.46 2.21
N ILE A 125 3.79 -5.70 1.12
CA ILE A 125 3.28 -4.33 1.04
C ILE A 125 1.94 -4.39 0.29
N VAL A 126 0.87 -4.23 1.03
CA VAL A 126 -0.52 -4.33 0.56
C VAL A 126 -1.07 -2.92 0.34
N ASN A 127 -1.76 -2.71 -0.78
CA ASN A 127 -2.55 -1.50 -1.01
C ASN A 127 -3.80 -1.88 -1.84
N GLU A 128 -4.77 -0.98 -1.90
CA GLU A 128 -5.88 -1.10 -2.84
C GLU A 128 -5.38 -1.02 -4.29
N ASN A 129 -6.00 -1.80 -5.18
CA ASN A 129 -5.76 -1.73 -6.61
C ASN A 129 -6.56 -0.59 -7.24
N ASP A 130 -6.22 0.63 -6.85
CA ASP A 130 -6.86 1.87 -7.30
C ASP A 130 -6.85 2.07 -8.82
N SER A 131 -6.00 1.35 -9.57
CA SER A 131 -5.98 1.43 -11.04
C SER A 131 -7.20 0.76 -11.68
N VAL A 132 -7.89 -0.12 -10.95
CA VAL A 132 -9.08 -0.85 -11.43
C VAL A 132 -10.26 -0.77 -10.45
N SER A 133 -10.04 -0.24 -9.24
CA SER A 133 -11.10 0.05 -8.26
C SER A 133 -11.58 1.50 -8.39
N VAL A 134 -12.81 1.76 -7.92
CA VAL A 134 -13.43 3.09 -7.85
C VAL A 134 -13.96 3.42 -6.45
N ARG A 135 -13.74 2.56 -5.46
CA ARG A 135 -14.47 2.60 -4.19
C ARG A 135 -14.00 3.75 -3.30
N GLU A 136 -12.69 3.86 -3.02
CA GLU A 136 -12.12 5.05 -2.35
C GLU A 136 -12.37 6.33 -3.16
N LEU A 137 -12.39 6.22 -4.50
CA LEU A 137 -12.56 7.35 -5.43
C LEU A 137 -13.94 8.01 -5.37
N VAL A 138 -14.97 7.27 -4.93
CA VAL A 138 -16.37 7.75 -4.83
C VAL A 138 -16.74 8.10 -3.37
N GLY A 139 -15.75 8.18 -2.48
CA GLY A 139 -15.95 8.68 -1.11
C GLY A 139 -16.30 7.60 -0.08
N ALA A 140 -16.10 6.31 -0.40
CA ALA A 140 -16.09 5.27 0.61
C ALA A 140 -14.78 5.39 1.42
N PHE A 141 -14.83 6.12 2.53
CA PHE A 141 -13.76 6.10 3.53
C PHE A 141 -13.68 4.70 4.15
N GLY A 142 -12.50 4.07 4.15
CA GLY A 142 -12.23 2.95 5.06
C GLY A 142 -11.52 1.73 4.48
N ASP A 143 -11.23 1.65 3.18
CA ASP A 143 -10.78 0.38 2.59
C ASP A 143 -9.41 -0.05 3.15
N ASN A 144 -8.42 0.83 3.33
CA ASN A 144 -7.14 0.42 3.95
C ASN A 144 -7.23 0.03 5.44
N ASP A 145 -8.21 0.54 6.18
CA ASP A 145 -8.45 0.13 7.57
C ASP A 145 -9.23 -1.21 7.62
N GLU A 146 -10.16 -1.42 6.68
CA GLU A 146 -10.86 -2.69 6.46
C GLU A 146 -9.89 -3.79 5.99
N LEU A 147 -9.00 -3.49 5.04
CA LEU A 147 -7.90 -4.37 4.60
C LEU A 147 -7.00 -4.76 5.77
N SER A 148 -6.64 -3.78 6.61
CA SER A 148 -5.83 -4.05 7.81
C SER A 148 -6.56 -4.98 8.79
N ALA A 149 -7.86 -4.78 9.00
CA ALA A 149 -8.68 -5.62 9.87
C ALA A 149 -8.88 -7.04 9.31
N LEU A 150 -9.01 -7.19 8.00
CA LEU A 150 -9.18 -8.50 7.34
C LEU A 150 -7.88 -9.32 7.31
N LEU A 151 -6.72 -8.68 7.42
CA LEU A 151 -5.40 -9.31 7.38
C LEU A 151 -4.77 -9.54 8.76
N ALA A 152 -5.36 -8.94 9.81
CA ALA A 152 -4.90 -9.03 11.20
C ALA A 152 -5.19 -10.39 11.86
#